data_AF-A0A938SV93-F1
#
_entry.id   AF-A0A938SV93-F1
#
_cell.length_a   1.000
_cell.length_b   1.000
_cell.length_c   1.000
_cell.angle_alpha   90.00
_cell.angle_beta   90.00
_cell.angle_gamma   90.00
#
_symmetry.space_group_name_H-M   'P 1'
#
loop_
_entity.id
_entity.type
_entity.pdbx_description
1 polymer ?
#
loop_
_entity_poly.entity_id
_entity_poly.type
_entity_poly.pdbx_seq_one_letter_code
_entity_poly.pdbx_strand_id
1 'polypeptide(L)'
;MTSPSIRRLCTVALALSVTLLSDLVVAIPQDAPPGQRQGQGRGGEPDGPDGPRRGGQDGQRGDGPGGRRGGMGGGGMGRMGGMGNMMRQFNNRMEPDFMKRDVPVIQEQLKLDDGQVTVVETFITDYTDAFEPLAEETRTSMQDSIRSIMQSYMGGGVQERMRDLFDGVQKDMEQLQQENGGVEVDPDVRRKLFQERMDKLQQEVTAERAANGQDADQRRIVQEIVDASNSFLSKKIALRKELVDGVKGVLRADQLANWEAFERFLRRERAMGNGILSGESTNLIFVLDDADLSQAGIDAAKAILDNYELQLDGALKSRDEFLESSEPRLMKAMLDANAQESTRIVDQQLSLRKTVRDTNERFRTEITQALPAEDGAKFNLAALKAGFERTYNTTTTQRMFEAAEKIEGLSAETIAAIVDLGSNYERELMAVNDRIVTATKKQEVDRTKEDMERGISMMNGTGSWSSMMGRGRFGGGDDGQPDPVRDAFDDRAKLAESYQSRLKALLTPEQVESLPKGNDRGGRGGPGGPGGMGGNFGSGKISELPEQFQERAKEFDANKDGTLDDAERTKMFEDFRGRFRGGQGGGPGGQGGRAGDNGA
;
A
#
# COMPACT_ATOMS: atom_id res chain seq x y z
N MET A 1 -15.46 15.40 -12.71
CA MET A 1 -14.80 15.94 -13.92
C MET A 1 -13.63 15.04 -14.24
N THR A 2 -13.84 14.08 -15.14
CA THR A 2 -12.86 13.08 -15.56
C THR A 2 -11.91 13.68 -16.60
N SER A 3 -10.62 13.34 -16.49
CA SER A 3 -9.56 13.81 -17.40
C SER A 3 -9.86 13.37 -18.84
N PRO A 4 -9.64 14.23 -19.86
CA PRO A 4 -9.89 13.90 -21.27
C PRO A 4 -9.10 12.69 -21.80
N SER A 5 -8.07 12.22 -21.08
CA SER A 5 -7.26 11.04 -21.47
C SER A 5 -7.99 9.71 -21.34
N ILE A 6 -8.93 9.56 -20.39
CA ILE A 6 -9.74 8.32 -20.21
C ILE A 6 -10.63 8.02 -21.44
N ARG A 7 -10.92 9.05 -22.25
CA ARG A 7 -11.84 8.95 -23.40
C ARG A 7 -11.23 8.29 -24.62
N ARG A 8 -9.90 8.23 -24.79
CA ARG A 8 -9.33 7.83 -26.09
C ARG A 8 -9.28 6.31 -26.31
N LEU A 9 -9.16 5.50 -25.25
CA LEU A 9 -9.05 4.04 -25.38
C LEU A 9 -10.31 3.28 -24.92
N CYS A 10 -11.10 3.81 -23.99
CA CYS A 10 -12.43 3.25 -23.67
C CYS A 10 -13.38 3.23 -24.88
N THR A 11 -13.28 4.21 -25.79
CA THR A 11 -14.08 4.20 -27.03
C THR A 11 -13.58 3.17 -28.06
N VAL A 12 -12.30 2.77 -28.00
CA VAL A 12 -11.72 1.80 -28.96
C VAL A 12 -12.11 0.37 -28.62
N ALA A 13 -12.16 0.00 -27.33
CA ALA A 13 -12.65 -1.32 -26.91
C ALA A 13 -14.16 -1.51 -27.18
N LEU A 14 -14.95 -0.43 -27.18
CA LEU A 14 -16.40 -0.44 -27.41
C LEU A 14 -16.84 -0.31 -28.87
N ALA A 15 -15.93 0.01 -29.79
CA ALA A 15 -16.24 0.20 -31.20
C ALA A 15 -16.16 -1.11 -32.03
N LEU A 16 -15.70 -2.22 -31.47
CA LEU A 16 -15.32 -3.42 -32.24
C LEU A 16 -16.19 -4.67 -32.03
N SER A 17 -17.25 -4.61 -31.24
CA SER A 17 -18.19 -5.73 -31.05
C SER A 17 -19.35 -5.79 -32.08
N VAL A 18 -19.35 -4.96 -33.13
CA VAL A 18 -20.49 -4.87 -34.10
C VAL A 18 -20.17 -5.34 -35.54
N THR A 19 -18.94 -5.74 -35.86
CA THR A 19 -18.63 -6.20 -37.24
C THR A 19 -18.08 -7.62 -37.25
N LEU A 20 -19.00 -8.59 -37.22
CA LEU A 20 -18.87 -9.93 -37.86
C LEU A 20 -20.16 -10.71 -37.60
N LEU A 21 -21.17 -10.54 -38.47
CA LEU A 21 -22.23 -11.52 -38.76
C LEU A 21 -23.09 -10.98 -39.89
N SER A 22 -22.63 -11.18 -41.13
CA SER A 22 -23.45 -11.06 -42.33
C SER A 22 -22.93 -12.10 -43.29
N ASP A 23 -23.47 -13.32 -43.17
CA ASP A 23 -23.75 -14.25 -44.27
C ASP A 23 -24.04 -15.65 -43.70
N LEU A 24 -25.30 -15.89 -43.35
CA LEU A 24 -25.93 -17.18 -43.60
C LEU A 24 -27.46 -17.02 -43.61
N VAL A 25 -28.00 -16.91 -44.83
CA VAL A 25 -29.43 -16.99 -45.12
C VAL A 25 -29.83 -18.46 -45.14
N VAL A 26 -30.72 -18.90 -44.25
CA VAL A 26 -31.57 -20.08 -44.45
C VAL A 26 -32.95 -19.81 -43.84
N ALA A 27 -33.97 -20.30 -44.54
CA ALA A 27 -35.36 -19.88 -44.57
C ALA A 27 -36.22 -20.24 -43.35
N ILE A 28 -37.29 -19.45 -43.22
CA ILE A 28 -38.46 -19.57 -42.33
C ILE A 28 -39.32 -20.79 -42.74
N PRO A 29 -40.14 -21.36 -41.84
CA PRO A 29 -41.57 -21.10 -42.00
C PRO A 29 -42.31 -20.72 -40.71
N GLN A 30 -43.36 -19.94 -40.93
CA GLN A 30 -44.31 -19.37 -40.00
C GLN A 30 -45.22 -20.44 -39.40
N ASP A 31 -45.69 -20.21 -38.17
CA ASP A 31 -47.11 -20.43 -37.82
C ASP A 31 -47.48 -19.64 -36.56
N ALA A 32 -48.50 -18.80 -36.70
CA ALA A 32 -49.31 -18.22 -35.62
C ALA A 32 -50.67 -18.95 -35.62
N PRO A 33 -51.50 -18.86 -34.55
CA PRO A 33 -52.66 -17.94 -34.60
C PRO A 33 -53.09 -17.42 -33.18
N PRO A 34 -54.21 -16.69 -32.97
CA PRO A 34 -54.19 -15.43 -32.20
C PRO A 34 -55.07 -15.45 -30.92
N GLY A 35 -54.93 -14.43 -30.07
CA GLY A 35 -55.80 -14.21 -28.90
C GLY A 35 -56.11 -12.73 -28.68
N GLN A 36 -57.41 -12.42 -28.58
CA GLN A 36 -58.02 -11.09 -28.66
C GLN A 36 -58.00 -10.26 -27.35
N ARG A 37 -58.23 -8.95 -27.57
CA ARG A 37 -58.47 -7.82 -26.66
C ARG A 37 -59.54 -8.01 -25.58
N GLN A 38 -59.36 -7.28 -24.46
CA GLN A 38 -60.31 -6.37 -23.73
C GLN A 38 -59.64 -6.04 -22.37
N GLY A 39 -59.72 -4.87 -21.71
CA GLY A 39 -60.42 -3.61 -21.90
C GLY A 39 -60.15 -2.65 -20.71
N GLN A 40 -60.14 -1.34 -20.98
CA GLN A 40 -60.75 -0.23 -20.21
C GLN A 40 -60.40 0.10 -18.73
N GLY A 41 -60.22 1.42 -18.49
CA GLY A 41 -60.37 2.16 -17.22
C GLY A 41 -59.12 3.00 -16.91
N ARG A 42 -58.98 4.32 -17.13
CA ARG A 42 -59.77 5.56 -16.89
C ARG A 42 -59.61 6.14 -15.47
N GLY A 43 -58.97 7.32 -15.40
CA GLY A 43 -59.06 8.35 -14.33
C GLY A 43 -57.95 8.28 -13.28
N GLY A 44 -57.32 9.37 -12.82
CA GLY A 44 -57.46 10.80 -13.09
C GLY A 44 -56.42 11.59 -12.27
N GLU A 45 -56.02 12.76 -12.76
CA GLU A 45 -55.27 13.80 -12.05
C GLU A 45 -56.05 14.35 -10.85
N PRO A 46 -55.36 14.99 -9.89
CA PRO A 46 -55.56 16.44 -9.80
C PRO A 46 -54.31 17.28 -9.48
N ASP A 47 -54.38 18.52 -9.95
CA ASP A 47 -53.50 19.67 -9.75
C ASP A 47 -53.48 20.25 -8.32
N GLY A 48 -52.27 20.70 -7.91
CA GLY A 48 -51.96 21.95 -7.15
C GLY A 48 -52.33 22.07 -5.66
N PRO A 49 -51.80 23.09 -4.91
CA PRO A 49 -51.09 24.29 -5.35
C PRO A 49 -49.87 24.75 -4.48
N ASP A 50 -49.33 25.90 -4.89
CA ASP A 50 -48.15 26.68 -4.48
C ASP A 50 -47.92 27.11 -3.01
N GLY A 51 -46.64 27.36 -2.68
CA GLY A 51 -46.17 28.45 -1.80
C GLY A 51 -44.92 28.15 -0.92
N PRO A 52 -44.19 29.15 -0.40
CA PRO A 52 -43.24 29.99 -1.13
C PRO A 52 -41.79 30.05 -0.55
N ARG A 53 -40.92 30.63 -1.38
CA ARG A 53 -39.53 31.14 -1.24
C ARG A 53 -38.96 31.49 0.15
N ARG A 54 -37.68 31.10 0.36
CA ARG A 54 -36.57 31.80 1.04
C ARG A 54 -35.26 31.12 0.55
N GLY A 55 -34.14 31.72 0.17
CA GLY A 55 -33.66 33.09 0.24
C GLY A 55 -32.24 33.10 0.85
N GLY A 56 -31.20 33.13 -0.01
CA GLY A 56 -29.81 33.55 0.29
C GLY A 56 -28.87 32.46 0.87
N GLN A 57 -27.55 32.56 0.77
CA GLN A 57 -26.61 33.36 -0.03
C GLN A 57 -25.20 32.78 0.27
N ASP A 58 -24.30 32.87 -0.70
CA ASP A 58 -22.83 32.94 -0.57
C ASP A 58 -21.98 31.72 -0.15
N GLY A 59 -21.01 31.40 -1.02
CA GLY A 59 -19.62 31.26 -0.59
C GLY A 59 -18.85 30.01 -1.01
N GLN A 60 -17.75 30.22 -1.77
CA GLN A 60 -16.55 29.37 -1.95
C GLN A 60 -16.69 28.21 -2.97
N ARG A 61 -16.14 28.30 -4.19
CA ARG A 61 -14.71 28.31 -4.61
C ARG A 61 -13.86 27.31 -3.84
N GLY A 62 -13.49 26.22 -4.51
CA GLY A 62 -12.44 25.30 -4.07
C GLY A 62 -12.42 24.00 -4.88
N ASP A 63 -11.64 24.02 -5.97
CA ASP A 63 -10.82 22.95 -6.53
C ASP A 63 -11.38 21.52 -6.70
N GLY A 64 -11.42 21.09 -7.97
CA GLY A 64 -11.68 19.73 -8.40
C GLY A 64 -10.52 18.74 -8.14
N PRO A 65 -10.54 17.57 -8.79
CA PRO A 65 -10.87 16.34 -8.07
C PRO A 65 -9.71 15.35 -7.95
N GLY A 66 -9.65 14.69 -6.79
CA GLY A 66 -9.65 13.22 -6.77
C GLY A 66 -8.41 12.47 -7.25
N GLY A 67 -7.20 12.96 -6.96
CA GLY A 67 -6.03 12.09 -6.88
C GLY A 67 -6.08 11.31 -5.57
N ARG A 68 -6.32 10.00 -5.62
CA ARG A 68 -6.16 9.07 -4.48
C ARG A 68 -4.70 9.12 -4.02
N ARG A 69 -4.40 10.08 -3.15
CA ARG A 69 -3.14 10.18 -2.43
C ARG A 69 -3.11 9.00 -1.47
N GLY A 70 -2.29 7.99 -1.80
CA GLY A 70 -2.01 6.87 -0.91
C GLY A 70 -1.68 7.41 0.48
N GLY A 71 -2.53 7.04 1.45
CA GLY A 71 -2.45 7.51 2.82
C GLY A 71 -1.15 7.08 3.48
N MET A 72 -0.13 7.92 3.38
CA MET A 72 1.00 7.96 4.31
C MET A 72 0.50 8.62 5.61
N GLY A 73 -0.25 7.87 6.41
CA GLY A 73 -0.86 8.36 7.64
C GLY A 73 -1.28 7.22 8.56
N GLY A 74 -0.30 6.40 8.98
CA GLY A 74 -0.54 5.24 9.85
C GLY A 74 0.74 4.77 10.54
N GLY A 75 1.45 5.70 11.19
CA GLY A 75 2.62 5.38 11.99
C GLY A 75 2.24 4.56 13.21
N GLY A 76 2.74 3.32 13.31
CA GLY A 76 2.72 2.55 14.56
C GLY A 76 2.42 1.06 14.39
N MET A 77 1.35 0.70 13.66
CA MET A 77 0.88 -0.70 13.56
C MET A 77 1.00 -1.34 12.18
N GLY A 78 1.22 -0.56 11.10
CA GLY A 78 1.35 -1.10 9.73
C GLY A 78 2.63 -1.91 9.44
N ARG A 79 3.49 -2.14 10.45
CA ARG A 79 4.76 -2.87 10.31
C ARG A 79 4.68 -4.36 10.63
N MET A 80 3.53 -4.86 11.07
CA MET A 80 3.27 -6.30 11.13
C MET A 80 2.79 -6.76 9.75
N GLY A 81 3.72 -7.03 8.84
CA GLY A 81 3.46 -7.25 7.40
C GLY A 81 2.32 -8.21 7.08
N GLY A 82 2.20 -9.32 7.82
CA GLY A 82 1.09 -10.27 7.67
C GLY A 82 -0.28 -9.70 8.06
N MET A 83 -0.38 -9.04 9.21
CA MET A 83 -1.62 -8.47 9.75
C MET A 83 -2.10 -7.25 8.93
N GLY A 84 -1.16 -6.41 8.48
CA GLY A 84 -1.47 -5.23 7.68
C GLY A 84 -2.09 -5.60 6.32
N ASN A 85 -1.61 -6.67 5.70
CA ASN A 85 -2.16 -7.17 4.44
C ASN A 85 -3.54 -7.79 4.63
N MET A 86 -3.75 -8.56 5.72
CA MET A 86 -5.07 -9.09 6.07
C MET A 86 -6.09 -7.97 6.30
N MET A 87 -5.75 -6.96 7.10
CA MET A 87 -6.64 -5.81 7.37
C MET A 87 -6.94 -5.00 6.12
N ARG A 88 -5.96 -4.85 5.20
CA ARG A 88 -6.21 -4.20 3.91
C ARG A 88 -7.21 -4.98 3.06
N GLN A 89 -7.04 -6.30 2.95
CA GLN A 89 -7.97 -7.16 2.20
C GLN A 89 -9.37 -7.09 2.80
N PHE A 90 -9.47 -7.18 4.13
CA PHE A 90 -10.73 -7.02 4.84
C PHE A 90 -11.39 -5.66 4.56
N ASN A 91 -10.64 -4.56 4.69
CA ASN A 91 -11.14 -3.22 4.40
C ASN A 91 -11.64 -3.08 2.96
N ASN A 92 -10.90 -3.63 1.99
CA ASN A 92 -11.28 -3.61 0.59
C ASN A 92 -12.58 -4.40 0.34
N ARG A 93 -12.84 -5.51 1.05
CA ARG A 93 -14.10 -6.25 0.94
C ARG A 93 -15.30 -5.49 1.53
N MET A 94 -15.03 -4.62 2.50
CA MET A 94 -16.03 -3.73 3.11
C MET A 94 -16.38 -2.53 2.21
N GLU A 95 -15.73 -2.37 1.05
CA GLU A 95 -16.15 -1.39 0.05
C GLU A 95 -17.35 -1.94 -0.77
N PRO A 96 -18.30 -1.06 -1.14
CA PRO A 96 -19.42 -1.45 -1.99
C PRO A 96 -18.93 -1.77 -3.40
N ASP A 97 -19.61 -2.74 -4.02
CA ASP A 97 -19.36 -3.17 -5.39
C ASP A 97 -20.03 -2.25 -6.41
N PHE A 98 -20.72 -1.17 -6.04
CA PHE A 98 -21.19 -0.17 -6.99
C PHE A 98 -21.41 1.11 -6.20
N MET A 99 -21.01 2.24 -6.75
CA MET A 99 -21.23 3.55 -6.14
C MET A 99 -21.88 4.50 -7.14
N LYS A 100 -22.58 5.53 -6.64
CA LYS A 100 -23.18 6.56 -7.50
C LYS A 100 -22.19 7.22 -8.45
N ARG A 101 -20.92 7.36 -8.04
CA ARG A 101 -19.84 7.88 -8.90
C ARG A 101 -19.54 7.01 -10.12
N ASP A 102 -19.96 5.75 -10.13
CA ASP A 102 -19.72 4.78 -11.20
C ASP A 102 -20.80 4.90 -12.31
N VAL A 103 -21.94 5.56 -12.04
CA VAL A 103 -23.05 5.75 -13.00
C VAL A 103 -22.60 6.30 -14.35
N PRO A 104 -21.75 7.36 -14.44
CA PRO A 104 -21.32 7.87 -15.73
C PRO A 104 -20.53 6.85 -16.55
N VAL A 105 -19.73 6.01 -15.88
CA VAL A 105 -18.98 4.94 -16.54
C VAL A 105 -19.92 3.83 -16.99
N ILE A 106 -20.92 3.47 -16.18
CA ILE A 106 -21.95 2.49 -16.56
C ILE A 106 -22.73 2.99 -17.78
N GLN A 107 -23.13 4.26 -17.78
CA GLN A 107 -23.83 4.91 -18.89
C GLN A 107 -23.00 4.83 -20.17
N GLU A 108 -21.72 5.22 -20.11
CA GLU A 108 -20.82 5.21 -21.25
C GLU A 108 -20.60 3.79 -21.78
N GLN A 109 -20.31 2.84 -20.88
CA GLN A 109 -19.93 1.48 -21.26
C GLN A 109 -21.10 0.64 -21.76
N LEU A 110 -22.29 0.81 -21.18
CA LEU A 110 -23.50 0.09 -21.59
C LEU A 110 -24.37 0.89 -22.57
N LYS A 111 -23.95 2.10 -22.96
CA LYS A 111 -24.67 3.01 -23.87
C LYS A 111 -26.10 3.28 -23.41
N LEU A 112 -26.27 3.59 -22.12
CA LEU A 112 -27.58 3.84 -21.52
C LEU A 112 -28.18 5.17 -22.01
N ASP A 113 -29.49 5.20 -22.22
CA ASP A 113 -30.24 6.44 -22.41
C ASP A 113 -30.58 7.12 -21.08
N ASP A 114 -31.02 8.39 -21.12
CA ASP A 114 -31.30 9.19 -19.91
C ASP A 114 -32.37 8.56 -18.98
N GLY A 115 -33.33 7.83 -19.56
CA GLY A 115 -34.35 7.11 -18.81
C GLY A 115 -33.75 5.92 -18.06
N GLN A 116 -32.95 5.10 -18.75
CA GLN A 116 -32.22 3.99 -18.16
C GLN A 116 -31.22 4.46 -17.10
N VAL A 117 -30.52 5.58 -17.32
CA VAL A 117 -29.60 6.18 -16.34
C VAL A 117 -30.34 6.48 -15.05
N THR A 118 -31.51 7.11 -15.12
CA THR A 118 -32.32 7.43 -13.93
C THR A 118 -32.67 6.16 -13.13
N VAL A 119 -33.06 5.08 -13.83
CA VAL A 119 -33.39 3.80 -13.16
C VAL A 119 -32.15 3.14 -12.55
N VAL A 120 -31.02 3.14 -13.25
CA VAL A 120 -29.75 2.61 -12.73
C VAL A 120 -29.26 3.41 -11.52
N GLU A 121 -29.43 4.73 -11.52
CA GLU A 121 -29.15 5.57 -10.36
C GLU A 121 -29.99 5.16 -9.15
N THR A 122 -31.29 4.92 -9.35
CA THR A 122 -32.17 4.41 -8.27
C THR A 122 -31.67 3.08 -7.73
N PHE A 123 -31.38 2.09 -8.59
CA PHE A 123 -30.88 0.80 -8.14
C PHE A 123 -29.56 0.91 -7.37
N ILE A 124 -28.64 1.79 -7.79
CA ILE A 124 -27.37 2.01 -7.10
C ILE A 124 -27.59 2.71 -5.76
N THR A 125 -28.52 3.65 -5.66
CA THR A 125 -28.92 4.27 -4.40
C THR A 125 -29.49 3.23 -3.44
N ASP A 126 -30.47 2.43 -3.88
CA ASP A 126 -31.08 1.38 -3.06
C ASP A 126 -30.04 0.36 -2.58
N TYR A 127 -29.13 -0.06 -3.47
CA TYR A 127 -28.00 -0.92 -3.13
C TYR A 127 -27.09 -0.30 -2.07
N THR A 128 -26.75 0.98 -2.22
CA THR A 128 -25.85 1.68 -1.28
C THR A 128 -26.51 1.83 0.09
N ASP A 129 -27.78 2.23 0.12
CA ASP A 129 -28.58 2.40 1.34
C ASP A 129 -28.74 1.06 2.11
N ALA A 130 -28.80 -0.06 1.40
CA ALA A 130 -28.80 -1.39 2.00
C ALA A 130 -27.39 -1.88 2.43
N PHE A 131 -26.35 -1.51 1.69
CA PHE A 131 -24.98 -1.96 1.92
C PHE A 131 -24.30 -1.25 3.09
N GLU A 132 -24.42 0.07 3.19
CA GLU A 132 -23.75 0.88 4.20
C GLU A 132 -24.01 0.42 5.65
N PRO A 133 -25.27 0.25 6.11
CA PRO A 133 -25.53 -0.19 7.49
C PRO A 133 -24.97 -1.60 7.76
N LEU A 134 -25.05 -2.48 6.77
CA LEU A 134 -24.50 -3.83 6.86
C LEU A 134 -22.96 -3.82 7.04
N ALA A 135 -22.27 -2.97 6.28
CA ALA A 135 -20.82 -2.82 6.38
C ALA A 135 -20.42 -2.14 7.70
N GLU A 136 -21.17 -1.16 8.18
CA GLU A 136 -20.92 -0.48 9.45
C GLU A 136 -21.13 -1.40 10.67
N GLU A 137 -22.20 -2.20 10.67
CA GLU A 137 -22.46 -3.23 11.68
C GLU A 137 -21.30 -4.22 11.77
N THR A 138 -20.86 -4.73 10.60
CA THR A 138 -19.77 -5.72 10.55
C THR A 138 -18.42 -5.12 10.97
N ARG A 139 -18.11 -3.89 10.54
CA ARG A 139 -16.90 -3.17 11.00
C ARG A 139 -16.90 -2.98 12.51
N THR A 140 -18.04 -2.57 13.08
CA THR A 140 -18.17 -2.34 14.52
C THR A 140 -17.97 -3.65 15.29
N SER A 141 -18.67 -4.71 14.88
CA SER A 141 -18.51 -6.05 15.47
C SER A 141 -17.05 -6.54 15.43
N MET A 142 -16.37 -6.34 14.30
CA MET A 142 -14.98 -6.74 14.16
C MET A 142 -14.03 -5.85 14.97
N GLN A 143 -14.24 -4.54 15.04
CA GLN A 143 -13.44 -3.65 15.87
C GLN A 143 -13.56 -3.99 17.36
N ASP A 144 -14.78 -4.31 17.82
CA ASP A 144 -15.03 -4.71 19.20
C ASP A 144 -14.38 -6.07 19.50
N SER A 145 -14.48 -7.01 18.57
CA SER A 145 -13.83 -8.32 18.67
C SER A 145 -12.30 -8.20 18.70
N ILE A 146 -11.71 -7.38 17.81
CA ILE A 146 -10.26 -7.09 17.81
C ILE A 146 -9.84 -6.40 19.11
N ARG A 147 -10.63 -5.45 19.61
CA ARG A 147 -10.38 -4.78 20.90
C ARG A 147 -10.40 -5.79 22.04
N SER A 148 -11.35 -6.71 22.04
CA SER A 148 -11.45 -7.77 23.04
C SER A 148 -10.24 -8.73 22.98
N ILE A 149 -9.83 -9.17 21.78
CA ILE A 149 -8.61 -9.97 21.59
C ILE A 149 -7.40 -9.20 22.11
N MET A 150 -7.21 -7.94 21.72
CA MET A 150 -6.09 -7.11 22.19
C MET A 150 -6.08 -6.94 23.70
N GLN A 151 -7.25 -6.70 24.32
CA GLN A 151 -7.38 -6.64 25.77
C GLN A 151 -7.02 -7.97 26.44
N SER A 152 -7.34 -9.11 25.82
CA SER A 152 -6.95 -10.43 26.32
C SER A 152 -5.43 -10.68 26.25
N TYR A 153 -4.73 -10.11 25.25
CA TYR A 153 -3.28 -10.22 25.08
C TYR A 153 -2.49 -9.22 25.94
N MET A 154 -3.03 -8.01 26.13
CA MET A 154 -2.37 -6.92 26.89
C MET A 154 -2.87 -6.80 28.34
N GLY A 155 -3.89 -7.58 28.71
CA GLY A 155 -4.43 -7.66 30.07
C GLY A 155 -3.52 -8.43 31.03
N GLY A 156 -3.83 -8.39 32.32
CA GLY A 156 -3.17 -9.23 33.33
C GLY A 156 -1.72 -8.85 33.65
N GLY A 157 -1.38 -7.56 33.70
CA GLY A 157 -0.05 -7.10 34.16
C GLY A 157 1.10 -7.41 33.20
N VAL A 158 0.85 -7.78 31.95
CA VAL A 158 1.88 -7.99 30.92
C VAL A 158 2.80 -6.77 30.76
N GLN A 159 2.28 -5.56 30.92
CA GLN A 159 3.08 -4.33 30.87
C GLN A 159 4.07 -4.22 32.04
N GLU A 160 3.69 -4.69 33.23
CA GLU A 160 4.57 -4.75 34.41
C GLU A 160 5.62 -5.85 34.23
N ARG A 161 5.21 -7.04 33.79
CA ARG A 161 6.13 -8.14 33.46
C ARG A 161 7.13 -7.79 32.37
N MET A 162 6.73 -7.01 31.37
CA MET A 162 7.64 -6.50 30.35
C MET A 162 8.64 -5.50 30.93
N ARG A 163 8.23 -4.63 31.86
CA ARG A 163 9.18 -3.77 32.58
C ARG A 163 10.15 -4.59 33.40
N ASP A 164 9.66 -5.57 34.17
CA ASP A 164 10.49 -6.47 34.96
C ASP A 164 11.48 -7.26 34.08
N LEU A 165 11.05 -7.66 32.88
CA LEU A 165 11.92 -8.30 31.91
C LEU A 165 13.03 -7.35 31.44
N PHE A 166 12.72 -6.10 31.08
CA PHE A 166 13.74 -5.13 30.66
C PHE A 166 14.71 -4.81 31.80
N ASP A 167 14.21 -4.61 33.01
CA ASP A 167 15.02 -4.36 34.20
C ASP A 167 15.90 -5.57 34.54
N GLY A 168 15.37 -6.78 34.37
CA GLY A 168 16.11 -8.03 34.54
C GLY A 168 17.23 -8.19 33.51
N VAL A 169 16.94 -7.94 32.23
CA VAL A 169 17.95 -7.97 31.16
C VAL A 169 19.03 -6.93 31.41
N GLN A 170 18.67 -5.72 31.86
CA GLN A 170 19.65 -4.69 32.18
C GLN A 170 20.57 -5.12 33.32
N LYS A 171 20.02 -5.67 34.41
CA LYS A 171 20.80 -6.18 35.56
C LYS A 171 21.73 -7.33 35.17
N ASP A 172 21.23 -8.30 34.40
CA ASP A 172 22.06 -9.40 33.90
C ASP A 172 23.22 -8.88 33.03
N MET A 173 22.96 -7.85 32.21
CA MET A 173 23.99 -7.23 31.38
C MET A 173 25.02 -6.47 32.21
N GLU A 174 24.60 -5.75 33.26
CA GLU A 174 25.51 -5.10 34.20
C GLU A 174 26.38 -6.13 34.94
N GLN A 175 25.80 -7.27 35.34
CA GLN A 175 26.53 -8.36 35.98
C GLN A 175 27.53 -9.01 35.03
N LEU A 176 27.13 -9.33 33.79
CA LEU A 176 28.02 -9.88 32.77
C LEU A 176 29.16 -8.92 32.39
N GLN A 177 28.91 -7.61 32.40
CA GLN A 177 29.96 -6.59 32.22
C GLN A 177 30.94 -6.58 33.40
N GLN A 178 30.45 -6.70 34.63
CA GLN A 178 31.30 -6.76 35.83
C GLN A 178 32.15 -8.04 35.85
N GLU A 179 31.58 -9.19 35.51
CA GLU A 179 32.26 -10.48 35.44
C GLU A 179 33.31 -10.55 34.31
N ASN A 180 33.07 -9.84 33.20
CA ASN A 180 34.04 -9.68 32.11
C ASN A 180 35.03 -8.51 32.32
N GLY A 181 35.20 -8.02 33.56
CA GLY A 181 36.20 -7.01 33.89
C GLY A 181 35.91 -5.60 33.37
N GLY A 182 34.63 -5.26 33.15
CA GLY A 182 34.18 -3.96 32.67
C GLY A 182 34.16 -3.80 31.14
N VAL A 183 34.44 -4.88 30.39
CA VAL A 183 34.34 -4.89 28.92
C VAL A 183 32.88 -4.93 28.51
N GLU A 184 32.51 -4.10 27.53
CA GLU A 184 31.15 -4.08 26.98
C GLU A 184 30.78 -5.47 26.45
N VAL A 185 29.69 -6.03 26.99
CA VAL A 185 29.21 -7.36 26.60
C VAL A 185 28.85 -7.36 25.11
N ASP A 186 29.31 -8.40 24.44
CA ASP A 186 29.11 -8.60 23.01
C ASP A 186 27.61 -8.46 22.62
N PRO A 187 27.30 -7.71 21.55
CA PRO A 187 25.92 -7.52 21.09
C PRO A 187 25.14 -8.82 20.85
N ASP A 188 25.81 -9.92 20.48
CA ASP A 188 25.17 -11.21 20.20
C ASP A 188 24.77 -11.90 21.50
N VAL A 189 25.59 -11.78 22.53
CA VAL A 189 25.30 -12.29 23.88
C VAL A 189 24.08 -11.56 24.45
N ARG A 190 24.04 -10.22 24.31
CA ARG A 190 22.87 -9.41 24.69
C ARG A 190 21.60 -9.85 23.96
N ARG A 191 21.71 -10.11 22.66
CA ARG A 191 20.59 -10.57 21.83
C ARG A 191 20.05 -11.91 22.29
N LYS A 192 20.92 -12.90 22.50
CA LYS A 192 20.51 -14.25 22.96
C LYS A 192 19.86 -14.21 24.33
N LEU A 193 20.45 -13.48 25.28
CA LEU A 193 19.89 -13.35 26.63
C LEU A 193 18.48 -12.72 26.61
N PHE A 194 18.30 -11.68 25.78
CA PHE A 194 16.99 -11.06 25.59
C PHE A 194 16.00 -12.03 24.94
N GLN A 195 16.42 -12.77 23.91
CA GLN A 195 15.58 -13.79 23.25
C GLN A 195 15.13 -14.88 24.23
N GLU A 196 16.05 -15.45 25.00
CA GLU A 196 15.75 -16.51 25.97
C GLU A 196 14.77 -16.04 27.06
N ARG A 197 14.97 -14.83 27.62
CA ARG A 197 14.04 -14.26 28.60
C ARG A 197 12.66 -13.99 28.01
N MET A 198 12.61 -13.50 26.77
CA MET A 198 11.35 -13.25 26.06
C MET A 198 10.60 -14.54 25.75
N ASP A 199 11.28 -15.59 25.29
CA ASP A 199 10.68 -16.89 25.01
C ASP A 199 10.15 -17.52 26.31
N LYS A 200 10.87 -17.38 27.42
CA LYS A 200 10.42 -17.83 28.74
C LYS A 200 9.17 -17.07 29.19
N LEU A 201 9.18 -15.74 29.13
CA LEU A 201 8.02 -14.91 29.47
C LEU A 201 6.79 -15.30 28.62
N GLN A 202 7.00 -15.55 27.32
CA GLN A 202 5.93 -16.02 26.46
C GLN A 202 5.38 -17.38 26.87
N GLN A 203 6.24 -18.35 27.20
CA GLN A 203 5.80 -19.66 27.68
C GLN A 203 4.97 -19.53 28.96
N GLU A 204 5.40 -18.69 29.90
CA GLU A 204 4.66 -18.40 31.13
C GLU A 204 3.31 -17.75 30.86
N VAL A 205 3.27 -16.72 29.99
CA VAL A 205 2.02 -16.07 29.57
C VAL A 205 1.10 -17.05 28.86
N THR A 206 1.61 -17.90 27.98
CA THR A 206 0.79 -18.89 27.25
C THR A 206 0.22 -19.95 28.20
N ALA A 207 1.03 -20.46 29.13
CA ALA A 207 0.59 -21.43 30.13
C ALA A 207 -0.46 -20.83 31.08
N GLU A 208 -0.28 -19.58 31.51
CA GLU A 208 -1.24 -18.86 32.33
C GLU A 208 -2.57 -18.63 31.59
N ARG A 209 -2.53 -18.26 30.31
CA ARG A 209 -3.73 -18.07 29.48
C ARG A 209 -4.53 -19.36 29.34
N ALA A 210 -3.84 -20.48 29.10
CA ALA A 210 -4.46 -21.80 29.06
C ALA A 210 -5.10 -22.17 30.41
N ALA A 211 -4.41 -21.89 31.52
CA ALA A 211 -4.92 -22.18 32.87
C ALA A 211 -6.14 -21.32 33.25
N ASN A 212 -6.21 -20.08 32.77
CA ASN A 212 -7.28 -19.12 33.07
C ASN A 212 -8.48 -19.20 32.11
N GLY A 213 -8.50 -20.16 31.18
CA GLY A 213 -9.61 -20.33 30.22
C GLY A 213 -9.68 -19.26 29.13
N GLN A 214 -8.68 -18.39 29.02
CA GLN A 214 -8.64 -17.29 28.04
C GLN A 214 -8.55 -17.79 26.60
N ASP A 215 -8.09 -19.03 26.40
CA ASP A 215 -8.08 -19.70 25.10
C ASP A 215 -9.49 -20.01 24.58
N ALA A 216 -10.42 -20.34 25.49
CA ALA A 216 -11.81 -20.59 25.12
C ALA A 216 -12.53 -19.29 24.71
N ASP A 217 -12.27 -18.21 25.44
CA ASP A 217 -12.78 -16.87 25.10
C ASP A 217 -12.21 -16.39 23.77
N GLN A 218 -10.92 -16.58 23.51
CA GLN A 218 -10.30 -16.23 22.24
C GLN A 218 -10.93 -17.02 21.09
N ARG A 219 -11.12 -18.33 21.24
CA ARG A 219 -11.78 -19.15 20.21
C ARG A 219 -13.20 -18.66 19.93
N ARG A 220 -13.97 -18.31 20.97
CA ARG A 220 -15.31 -17.75 20.84
C ARG A 220 -15.29 -16.43 20.07
N ILE A 221 -14.41 -15.49 20.43
CA ILE A 221 -14.33 -14.18 19.76
C ILE A 221 -13.93 -14.34 18.29
N VAL A 222 -12.96 -15.20 17.97
CA VAL A 222 -12.58 -15.42 16.57
C VAL A 222 -13.70 -16.14 15.80
N GLN A 223 -14.44 -17.06 16.43
CA GLN A 223 -15.62 -17.65 15.81
C GLN A 223 -16.69 -16.60 15.50
N GLU A 224 -16.94 -15.66 16.41
CA GLU A 224 -17.83 -14.52 16.17
C GLU A 224 -17.38 -13.66 14.97
N ILE A 225 -16.06 -13.40 14.83
CA ILE A 225 -15.50 -12.71 13.66
C ILE A 225 -15.75 -13.50 12.37
N VAL A 226 -15.54 -14.82 12.38
CA VAL A 226 -15.75 -15.69 11.21
C VAL A 226 -17.22 -15.70 10.81
N ASP A 227 -18.13 -15.83 11.77
CA ASP A 227 -19.57 -15.86 11.52
C ASP A 227 -20.09 -14.51 11.00
N ALA A 228 -19.63 -13.40 11.60
CA ALA A 228 -19.93 -12.06 11.13
C ALA A 228 -19.42 -11.84 9.69
N SER A 229 -18.20 -12.28 9.40
CA SER A 229 -17.61 -12.18 8.06
C SER A 229 -18.38 -13.00 7.02
N ASN A 230 -18.73 -14.26 7.34
CA ASN A 230 -19.51 -15.12 6.45
C ASN A 230 -20.91 -14.57 6.18
N SER A 231 -21.57 -14.06 7.23
CA SER A 231 -22.88 -13.42 7.13
C SER A 231 -22.82 -12.17 6.23
N PHE A 232 -21.82 -11.31 6.45
CA PHE A 232 -21.58 -10.14 5.64
C PHE A 232 -21.36 -10.49 4.17
N LEU A 233 -20.46 -11.43 3.86
CA LEU A 233 -20.17 -11.83 2.48
C LEU A 233 -21.42 -12.39 1.79
N SER A 234 -22.19 -13.24 2.47
CA SER A 234 -23.42 -13.81 1.91
C SER A 234 -24.44 -12.72 1.55
N LYS A 235 -24.65 -11.75 2.45
CA LYS A 235 -25.55 -10.61 2.20
C LYS A 235 -25.02 -9.68 1.11
N LYS A 236 -23.71 -9.39 1.10
CA LYS A 236 -23.06 -8.58 0.06
C LYS A 236 -23.26 -9.20 -1.33
N ILE A 237 -23.06 -10.52 -1.46
CA ILE A 237 -23.29 -11.25 -2.72
C ILE A 237 -24.75 -11.14 -3.16
N ALA A 238 -25.71 -11.27 -2.23
CA ALA A 238 -27.13 -11.14 -2.53
C ALA A 238 -27.49 -9.73 -3.03
N LEU A 239 -27.04 -8.68 -2.33
CA LEU A 239 -27.26 -7.28 -2.73
C LEU A 239 -26.65 -6.99 -4.11
N ARG A 240 -25.43 -7.47 -4.35
CA ARG A 240 -24.77 -7.33 -5.66
C ARG A 240 -25.58 -8.01 -6.74
N LYS A 241 -26.07 -9.22 -6.49
CA LYS A 241 -26.87 -9.99 -7.45
C LYS A 241 -28.17 -9.27 -7.79
N GLU A 242 -28.88 -8.77 -6.78
CA GLU A 242 -30.13 -8.02 -6.97
C GLU A 242 -29.91 -6.77 -7.84
N LEU A 243 -28.87 -5.98 -7.54
CA LEU A 243 -28.50 -4.83 -8.34
C LEU A 243 -28.16 -5.23 -9.78
N VAL A 244 -27.30 -6.23 -9.97
CA VAL A 244 -26.89 -6.68 -11.31
C VAL A 244 -28.08 -7.18 -12.14
N ASP A 245 -28.97 -7.97 -11.54
CA ASP A 245 -30.16 -8.47 -12.21
C ASP A 245 -31.12 -7.32 -12.56
N GLY A 246 -31.30 -6.36 -11.64
CA GLY A 246 -32.08 -5.15 -11.88
C GLY A 246 -31.55 -4.33 -13.05
N VAL A 247 -30.24 -4.06 -13.07
CA VAL A 247 -29.58 -3.35 -14.17
C VAL A 247 -29.76 -4.12 -15.48
N LYS A 248 -29.49 -5.43 -15.52
CA LYS A 248 -29.71 -6.25 -16.72
C LYS A 248 -31.16 -6.24 -17.21
N GLY A 249 -32.12 -6.21 -16.28
CA GLY A 249 -33.54 -6.17 -16.59
C GLY A 249 -33.99 -4.91 -17.34
N VAL A 250 -33.23 -3.81 -17.23
CA VAL A 250 -33.53 -2.56 -17.94
C VAL A 250 -32.72 -2.38 -19.23
N LEU A 251 -31.76 -3.27 -19.50
CA LEU A 251 -30.94 -3.22 -20.72
C LEU A 251 -31.70 -3.77 -21.93
N ARG A 252 -31.47 -3.15 -23.08
CA ARG A 252 -31.86 -3.69 -24.39
C ARG A 252 -30.89 -4.78 -24.84
N ALA A 253 -31.27 -5.58 -25.83
CA ALA A 253 -30.47 -6.71 -26.29
C ALA A 253 -29.06 -6.32 -26.78
N ASP A 254 -28.94 -5.20 -27.49
CA ASP A 254 -27.67 -4.63 -27.97
C ASP A 254 -26.79 -4.09 -26.83
N GLN A 255 -27.40 -3.55 -25.78
CA GLN A 255 -26.70 -3.09 -24.59
C GLN A 255 -26.23 -4.27 -23.72
N LEU A 256 -27.08 -5.30 -23.57
CA LEU A 256 -26.78 -6.52 -22.83
C LEU A 256 -25.57 -7.26 -23.45
N ALA A 257 -25.38 -7.17 -24.77
CA ALA A 257 -24.20 -7.71 -25.44
C ALA A 257 -22.87 -7.05 -24.96
N ASN A 258 -22.92 -5.82 -24.43
CA ASN A 258 -21.74 -5.14 -23.87
C ASN A 258 -21.47 -5.53 -22.40
N TRP A 259 -22.37 -6.30 -21.78
CA TRP A 259 -22.29 -6.62 -20.36
C TRP A 259 -21.00 -7.37 -19.98
N GLU A 260 -20.58 -8.34 -20.78
CA GLU A 260 -19.37 -9.10 -20.48
C GLU A 260 -18.12 -8.21 -20.50
N ALA A 261 -18.01 -7.31 -21.48
CA ALA A 261 -16.90 -6.34 -21.54
C ALA A 261 -16.93 -5.40 -20.33
N PHE A 262 -18.11 -4.92 -19.98
CA PHE A 262 -18.31 -4.07 -18.80
C PHE A 262 -17.94 -4.79 -17.49
N GLU A 263 -18.28 -6.07 -17.32
CA GLU A 263 -17.87 -6.85 -16.14
C GLU A 263 -16.35 -7.01 -16.04
N ARG A 264 -15.67 -7.27 -17.17
CA ARG A 264 -14.20 -7.35 -17.21
C ARG A 264 -13.57 -6.02 -16.80
N PHE A 265 -14.07 -4.92 -17.35
CA PHE A 265 -13.66 -3.56 -16.98
C PHE A 265 -13.79 -3.35 -15.47
N LEU A 266 -14.98 -3.58 -14.90
CA LEU A 266 -15.21 -3.36 -13.47
C LEU A 266 -14.32 -4.24 -12.59
N ARG A 267 -14.15 -5.50 -12.97
CA ARG A 267 -13.32 -6.45 -12.22
C ARG A 267 -11.89 -5.95 -12.19
N ARG A 268 -11.31 -5.57 -13.33
CA ARG A 268 -9.96 -5.00 -13.39
C ARG A 268 -9.82 -3.77 -12.49
N GLU A 269 -10.72 -2.79 -12.61
CA GLU A 269 -10.62 -1.54 -11.84
C GLU A 269 -10.59 -1.76 -10.32
N ARG A 270 -11.26 -2.81 -9.83
CA ARG A 270 -11.31 -3.11 -8.39
C ARG A 270 -10.26 -4.10 -7.94
N ALA A 271 -10.10 -5.18 -8.69
CA ALA A 271 -9.27 -6.30 -8.31
C ALA A 271 -7.78 -5.96 -8.40
N MET A 272 -7.38 -5.02 -9.25
CA MET A 272 -5.97 -4.64 -9.40
C MET A 272 -5.39 -4.03 -8.12
N GLY A 273 -6.19 -3.31 -7.33
CA GLY A 273 -5.75 -2.76 -6.03
C GLY A 273 -5.45 -3.81 -4.95
N ASN A 274 -5.87 -5.05 -5.14
CA ASN A 274 -5.69 -6.13 -4.16
C ASN A 274 -4.33 -6.84 -4.27
N GLY A 275 -3.45 -6.41 -5.18
CA GLY A 275 -2.15 -7.00 -5.35
C GLY A 275 -1.22 -6.77 -4.16
N ILE A 276 -0.46 -7.81 -3.81
CA ILE A 276 0.57 -7.76 -2.74
C ILE A 276 1.96 -8.07 -3.28
N LEU A 277 2.06 -8.63 -4.50
CA LEU A 277 3.32 -8.85 -5.20
C LEU A 277 3.62 -7.67 -6.12
N SER A 278 4.89 -7.34 -6.28
CA SER A 278 5.36 -6.32 -7.22
C SER A 278 4.96 -6.71 -8.64
N GLY A 279 4.37 -5.77 -9.38
CA GLY A 279 3.82 -6.00 -10.74
C GLY A 279 2.45 -6.69 -10.80
N GLU A 280 1.90 -7.19 -9.68
CA GLU A 280 0.55 -7.78 -9.67
C GLU A 280 -0.53 -6.72 -9.95
N SER A 281 -0.38 -5.53 -9.36
CA SER A 281 -1.33 -4.42 -9.48
C SER A 281 -1.13 -3.55 -10.72
N THR A 282 -0.26 -3.94 -11.67
CA THR A 282 0.05 -3.14 -12.86
C THR A 282 -1.02 -3.27 -13.93
N ASN A 283 -1.81 -2.22 -14.14
CA ASN A 283 -2.79 -2.17 -15.22
C ASN A 283 -2.16 -1.60 -16.49
N LEU A 284 -1.87 -2.48 -17.46
CA LEU A 284 -1.19 -2.08 -18.71
C LEU A 284 -2.05 -1.20 -19.61
N ILE A 285 -3.38 -1.22 -19.47
CA ILE A 285 -4.28 -0.33 -20.23
C ILE A 285 -4.05 1.11 -19.78
N PHE A 286 -4.05 1.36 -18.46
CA PHE A 286 -3.72 2.71 -17.95
C PHE A 286 -2.30 3.14 -18.29
N VAL A 287 -1.35 2.21 -18.24
CA VAL A 287 0.03 2.53 -18.62
C VAL A 287 0.11 2.96 -20.09
N LEU A 288 -0.62 2.30 -21.00
CA LEU A 288 -0.66 2.69 -22.41
C LEU A 288 -1.32 4.06 -22.60
N ASP A 289 -2.42 4.33 -21.90
CA ASP A 289 -3.12 5.62 -21.93
C ASP A 289 -2.19 6.77 -21.48
N ASP A 290 -1.36 6.54 -20.46
CA ASP A 290 -0.46 7.53 -19.88
C ASP A 290 0.90 7.64 -20.59
N ALA A 291 1.29 6.64 -21.40
CA ALA A 291 2.60 6.57 -22.05
C ALA A 291 2.78 7.53 -23.24
N ASP A 292 1.73 8.27 -23.63
CA ASP A 292 1.73 9.23 -24.74
C ASP A 292 2.29 8.64 -26.04
N LEU A 293 1.73 7.49 -26.44
CA LEU A 293 2.17 6.75 -27.62
C LEU A 293 1.70 7.42 -28.91
N SER A 294 2.45 7.18 -30.00
CA SER A 294 2.00 7.55 -31.33
C SER A 294 0.72 6.80 -31.73
N GLN A 295 -0.03 7.33 -32.70
CA GLN A 295 -1.22 6.64 -33.23
C GLN A 295 -0.87 5.24 -33.78
N ALA A 296 0.31 5.10 -34.40
CA ALA A 296 0.79 3.81 -34.89
C ALA A 296 1.04 2.82 -33.74
N GLY A 297 1.59 3.30 -32.62
CA GLY A 297 1.74 2.50 -31.40
C GLY A 297 0.40 2.06 -30.81
N ILE A 298 -0.57 2.98 -30.72
CA ILE A 298 -1.93 2.66 -30.27
C ILE A 298 -2.55 1.58 -31.15
N ASP A 299 -2.48 1.72 -32.46
CA ASP A 299 -3.05 0.76 -33.41
C ASP A 299 -2.37 -0.62 -33.32
N ALA A 300 -1.05 -0.67 -33.11
CA ALA A 300 -0.31 -1.91 -32.93
C ALA A 300 -0.66 -2.64 -31.63
N ALA A 301 -1.02 -1.91 -30.56
CA ALA A 301 -1.35 -2.50 -29.27
C ALA A 301 -2.76 -3.12 -29.20
N LYS A 302 -3.72 -2.68 -30.04
CA LYS A 302 -5.15 -3.03 -29.91
C LYS A 302 -5.41 -4.53 -29.78
N ALA A 303 -4.94 -5.33 -30.74
CA ALA A 303 -5.21 -6.78 -30.74
C ALA A 303 -4.55 -7.50 -29.55
N ILE A 304 -3.43 -6.98 -29.05
CA ILE A 304 -2.74 -7.54 -27.87
C ILE A 304 -3.50 -7.17 -26.60
N LEU A 305 -4.07 -5.96 -26.53
CA LEU A 305 -4.87 -5.52 -25.39
C LEU A 305 -6.13 -6.34 -25.18
N ASP A 306 -6.82 -6.76 -26.24
CA ASP A 306 -7.99 -7.62 -26.13
C ASP A 306 -7.64 -8.95 -25.47
N ASN A 307 -6.53 -9.56 -25.92
CA ASN A 307 -6.04 -10.82 -25.36
C ASN A 307 -5.53 -10.63 -23.92
N TYR A 308 -4.88 -9.50 -23.64
CA TYR A 308 -4.46 -9.13 -22.29
C TYR A 308 -5.66 -9.02 -21.35
N GLU A 309 -6.71 -8.30 -21.74
CA GLU A 309 -7.90 -8.11 -20.91
C GLU A 309 -8.56 -9.45 -20.60
N LEU A 310 -8.73 -10.32 -21.61
CA LEU A 310 -9.34 -11.65 -21.42
C LEU A 310 -8.52 -12.53 -20.47
N GLN A 311 -7.19 -12.58 -20.64
CA GLN A 311 -6.35 -13.43 -19.79
C GLN A 311 -6.15 -12.86 -18.38
N LEU A 312 -6.02 -11.53 -18.27
CA LEU A 312 -5.99 -10.86 -16.97
C LEU A 312 -7.30 -11.10 -16.22
N ASP A 313 -8.44 -10.98 -16.89
CA ASP A 313 -9.75 -11.20 -16.30
C ASP A 313 -9.90 -12.62 -15.71
N GLY A 314 -9.48 -13.63 -16.47
CA GLY A 314 -9.46 -15.02 -16.00
C GLY A 314 -8.54 -15.24 -14.79
N ALA A 315 -7.36 -14.60 -14.79
CA ALA A 315 -6.42 -14.68 -13.66
C ALA A 315 -6.96 -13.97 -12.41
N LEU A 316 -7.54 -12.77 -12.56
CA LEU A 316 -8.15 -12.00 -11.48
C LEU A 316 -9.34 -12.76 -10.87
N LYS A 317 -10.22 -13.29 -11.73
CA LYS A 317 -11.37 -14.10 -11.29
C LYS A 317 -10.93 -15.30 -10.46
N SER A 318 -9.96 -16.07 -10.97
CA SER A 318 -9.43 -17.25 -10.27
C SER A 318 -8.82 -16.89 -8.92
N ARG A 319 -8.05 -15.79 -8.86
CA ARG A 319 -7.46 -15.29 -7.62
C ARG A 319 -8.54 -14.86 -6.62
N ASP A 320 -9.47 -14.02 -7.04
CA ASP A 320 -10.43 -13.38 -6.15
C ASP A 320 -11.46 -14.39 -5.61
N GLU A 321 -11.97 -15.29 -6.45
CA GLU A 321 -12.86 -16.39 -6.03
C GLU A 321 -12.19 -17.31 -4.99
N PHE A 322 -10.89 -17.58 -5.16
CA PHE A 322 -10.14 -18.36 -4.18
C PHE A 322 -9.90 -17.57 -2.89
N LEU A 323 -9.52 -16.29 -2.96
CA LEU A 323 -9.32 -15.45 -1.77
C LEU A 323 -10.61 -15.33 -0.94
N GLU A 324 -11.76 -15.21 -1.59
CA GLU A 324 -13.06 -15.13 -0.93
C GLU A 324 -13.45 -16.48 -0.30
N SER A 325 -13.32 -17.59 -1.03
CA SER A 325 -13.72 -18.92 -0.54
C SER A 325 -12.70 -19.60 0.39
N SER A 326 -11.44 -19.15 0.42
CA SER A 326 -10.39 -19.73 1.26
C SER A 326 -10.24 -19.04 2.61
N GLU A 327 -10.66 -17.80 2.76
CA GLU A 327 -10.46 -17.04 4.01
C GLU A 327 -11.17 -17.65 5.22
N PRO A 328 -12.46 -18.06 5.17
CA PRO A 328 -13.09 -18.70 6.33
C PRO A 328 -12.39 -20.01 6.72
N ARG A 329 -11.88 -20.74 5.72
CA ARG A 329 -11.09 -21.96 5.94
C ARG A 329 -9.73 -21.65 6.55
N LEU A 330 -9.08 -20.56 6.13
CA LEU A 330 -7.82 -20.10 6.69
C LEU A 330 -7.99 -19.67 8.14
N MET A 331 -9.00 -18.86 8.45
CA MET A 331 -9.31 -18.43 9.82
C MET A 331 -9.64 -19.63 10.73
N LYS A 332 -10.41 -20.60 10.23
CA LYS A 332 -10.66 -21.85 10.96
C LYS A 332 -9.38 -22.66 11.16
N ALA A 333 -8.54 -22.80 10.14
CA ALA A 333 -7.27 -23.50 10.25
C ALA A 333 -6.33 -22.83 11.27
N MET A 334 -6.32 -21.49 11.33
CA MET A 334 -5.60 -20.73 12.36
C MET A 334 -6.14 -21.05 13.76
N LEU A 335 -7.46 -21.06 13.95
CA LEU A 335 -8.13 -21.39 15.21
C LEU A 335 -7.81 -22.81 15.71
N ASP A 336 -7.83 -23.76 14.79
CA ASP A 336 -7.58 -25.18 15.07
C ASP A 336 -6.08 -25.50 15.17
N ALA A 337 -5.20 -24.49 15.08
CA ALA A 337 -3.75 -24.63 14.98
C ALA A 337 -3.31 -25.62 13.87
N ASN A 338 -4.08 -25.70 12.79
CA ASN A 338 -3.82 -26.55 11.64
C ASN A 338 -2.85 -25.84 10.67
N ALA A 339 -1.55 -25.94 10.98
CA ALA A 339 -0.49 -25.36 10.17
C ALA A 339 -0.48 -25.88 8.73
N GLN A 340 -0.76 -27.17 8.52
CA GLN A 340 -0.75 -27.79 7.19
C GLN A 340 -1.80 -27.18 6.26
N GLU A 341 -3.04 -27.04 6.73
CA GLU A 341 -4.10 -26.42 5.92
C GLU A 341 -3.85 -24.92 5.72
N SER A 342 -3.32 -24.24 6.74
CA SER A 342 -2.96 -22.82 6.62
C SER A 342 -1.91 -22.60 5.53
N THR A 343 -0.81 -23.37 5.54
CA THR A 343 0.25 -23.31 4.52
C THR A 343 -0.30 -23.66 3.14
N ARG A 344 -1.14 -24.70 3.01
CA ARG A 344 -1.73 -25.09 1.73
C ARG A 344 -2.58 -23.97 1.12
N ILE A 345 -3.37 -23.28 1.94
CA ILE A 345 -4.17 -22.13 1.50
C ILE A 345 -3.25 -20.99 1.07
N VAL A 346 -2.26 -20.62 1.89
CA VAL A 346 -1.30 -19.56 1.59
C VAL A 346 -0.56 -19.82 0.27
N ASP A 347 -0.06 -21.05 0.07
CA ASP A 347 0.63 -21.44 -1.16
C ASP A 347 -0.25 -21.27 -2.40
N GLN A 348 -1.51 -21.69 -2.30
CA GLN A 348 -2.47 -21.53 -3.39
C GLN A 348 -2.81 -20.05 -3.65
N GLN A 349 -2.97 -19.24 -2.60
CA GLN A 349 -3.19 -17.79 -2.75
C GLN A 349 -2.00 -17.14 -3.49
N LEU A 350 -0.78 -17.44 -3.08
CA LEU A 350 0.43 -16.89 -3.69
C LEU A 350 0.63 -17.35 -5.14
N SER A 351 0.30 -18.61 -5.45
CA SER A 351 0.34 -19.14 -6.81
C SER A 351 -0.62 -18.40 -7.76
N LEU A 352 -1.85 -18.13 -7.32
CA LEU A 352 -2.83 -17.37 -8.11
C LEU A 352 -2.43 -15.91 -8.28
N ARG A 353 -1.90 -15.28 -7.24
CA ARG A 353 -1.35 -13.90 -7.30
C ARG A 353 -0.18 -13.81 -8.27
N LYS A 354 0.72 -14.79 -8.21
CA LYS A 354 1.83 -14.92 -9.17
C LYS A 354 1.30 -15.03 -10.60
N THR A 355 0.22 -15.76 -10.84
CA THR A 355 -0.39 -15.89 -12.18
C THR A 355 -0.86 -14.54 -12.73
N VAL A 356 -1.45 -13.67 -11.90
CA VAL A 356 -1.84 -12.30 -12.29
C VAL A 356 -0.58 -11.48 -12.66
N ARG A 357 0.43 -11.47 -11.80
CA ARG A 357 1.71 -10.77 -12.05
C ARG A 357 2.39 -11.26 -13.34
N ASP A 358 2.48 -12.57 -13.52
CA ASP A 358 3.15 -13.18 -14.67
C ASP A 358 2.35 -12.90 -15.97
N THR A 359 1.02 -12.79 -15.89
CA THR A 359 0.18 -12.33 -17.02
C THR A 359 0.53 -10.89 -17.40
N ASN A 360 0.59 -9.96 -16.43
CA ASN A 360 1.02 -8.59 -16.68
C ASN A 360 2.43 -8.52 -17.28
N GLU A 361 3.37 -9.30 -16.74
CA GLU A 361 4.76 -9.30 -17.21
C GLU A 361 4.89 -9.78 -18.67
N ARG A 362 4.22 -10.88 -19.00
CA ARG A 362 4.21 -11.44 -20.35
C ARG A 362 3.64 -10.42 -21.34
N PHE A 363 2.47 -9.84 -21.04
CA PHE A 363 1.85 -8.88 -21.93
C PHE A 363 2.60 -7.54 -22.00
N ARG A 364 3.29 -7.10 -20.94
CA ARG A 364 4.22 -5.97 -21.04
C ARG A 364 5.27 -6.23 -22.11
N THR A 365 5.82 -7.45 -22.13
CA THR A 365 6.87 -7.83 -23.07
C THR A 365 6.33 -7.91 -24.50
N GLU A 366 5.19 -8.55 -24.70
CA GLU A 366 4.52 -8.67 -26.01
C GLU A 366 4.15 -7.29 -26.59
N ILE A 367 3.53 -6.43 -25.78
CA ILE A 367 3.17 -5.06 -26.20
C ILE A 367 4.45 -4.28 -26.56
N THR A 368 5.48 -4.30 -25.71
CA THR A 368 6.75 -3.61 -25.97
C THR A 368 7.37 -4.01 -27.31
N GLN A 369 7.31 -5.31 -27.66
CA GLN A 369 7.87 -5.85 -28.90
C GLN A 369 7.03 -5.50 -30.15
N ALA A 370 5.73 -5.32 -29.98
CA ALA A 370 4.82 -4.96 -31.07
C ALA A 370 4.83 -3.46 -31.39
N LEU A 371 5.19 -2.62 -30.42
CA LEU A 371 5.26 -1.18 -30.58
C LEU A 371 6.49 -0.74 -31.42
N PRO A 372 6.40 0.41 -32.12
CA PRO A 372 7.58 1.07 -32.67
C PRO A 372 8.65 1.27 -31.59
N ALA A 373 9.94 1.21 -31.94
CA ALA A 373 11.03 1.14 -30.96
C ALA A 373 10.99 2.26 -29.89
N GLU A 374 10.67 3.49 -30.28
CA GLU A 374 10.55 4.62 -29.35
C GLU A 374 9.34 4.46 -28.41
N ASP A 375 8.17 4.14 -28.96
CA ASP A 375 6.93 3.91 -28.21
C ASP A 375 7.06 2.69 -27.28
N GLY A 376 7.70 1.62 -27.74
CA GLY A 376 7.99 0.43 -26.96
C GLY A 376 8.89 0.75 -25.76
N ALA A 377 9.93 1.58 -25.94
CA ALA A 377 10.79 2.01 -24.85
C ALA A 377 10.03 2.86 -23.82
N LYS A 378 9.20 3.81 -24.27
CA LYS A 378 8.34 4.65 -23.40
C LYS A 378 7.36 3.79 -22.60
N PHE A 379 6.61 2.93 -23.28
CA PHE A 379 5.65 2.03 -22.64
C PHE A 379 6.32 1.09 -21.63
N ASN A 380 7.42 0.44 -22.01
CA ASN A 380 8.11 -0.49 -21.13
C ASN A 380 8.60 0.19 -19.85
N LEU A 381 9.18 1.39 -19.97
CA LEU A 381 9.61 2.17 -18.81
C LEU A 381 8.41 2.57 -17.93
N ALA A 382 7.30 3.01 -18.52
CA ALA A 382 6.09 3.37 -17.79
C ALA A 382 5.49 2.16 -17.04
N ALA A 383 5.45 1.00 -17.69
CA ALA A 383 4.98 -0.25 -17.09
C ALA A 383 5.89 -0.72 -15.94
N LEU A 384 7.22 -0.61 -16.11
CA LEU A 384 8.19 -0.93 -15.08
C LEU A 384 8.08 0.03 -13.88
N LYS A 385 7.85 1.33 -14.12
CA LYS A 385 7.56 2.31 -13.05
C LYS A 385 6.27 1.96 -12.30
N ALA A 386 5.21 1.60 -13.01
CA ALA A 386 3.94 1.22 -12.39
C ALA A 386 4.03 -0.09 -11.57
N GLY A 387 4.83 -1.07 -12.01
CA GLY A 387 4.97 -2.36 -11.32
C GLY A 387 6.07 -2.42 -10.27
N PHE A 388 7.10 -1.61 -10.40
CA PHE A 388 8.31 -1.62 -9.57
C PHE A 388 8.72 -0.19 -9.21
N GLU A 389 7.76 0.58 -8.67
CA GLU A 389 7.89 2.01 -8.35
C GLU A 389 9.20 2.33 -7.62
N ARG A 390 9.50 1.61 -6.53
CA ARG A 390 10.73 1.81 -5.74
C ARG A 390 12.03 1.70 -6.57
N THR A 391 12.01 0.87 -7.61
CA THR A 391 13.17 0.58 -8.46
C THR A 391 13.30 1.58 -9.61
N TYR A 392 12.21 1.93 -10.31
CA TYR A 392 12.26 2.79 -11.50
C TYR A 392 11.84 4.25 -11.26
N ASN A 393 11.51 4.64 -10.03
CA ASN A 393 11.33 6.05 -9.68
C ASN A 393 12.60 6.86 -9.95
N THR A 394 12.40 8.12 -10.36
CA THR A 394 13.47 9.08 -10.64
C THR A 394 14.37 9.22 -9.41
N THR A 395 15.67 9.00 -9.59
CA THR A 395 16.64 9.12 -8.50
C THR A 395 17.03 10.57 -8.22
N THR A 396 17.61 10.81 -7.05
CA THR A 396 18.28 12.08 -6.75
C THR A 396 19.38 12.37 -7.78
N THR A 397 20.15 11.36 -8.19
CA THR A 397 21.21 11.52 -9.21
C THR A 397 20.66 11.93 -10.57
N GLN A 398 19.55 11.34 -11.04
CA GLN A 398 18.89 11.77 -12.29
C GLN A 398 18.48 13.24 -12.21
N ARG A 399 17.84 13.65 -11.11
CA ARG A 399 17.48 15.06 -10.87
C ARG A 399 18.69 15.98 -10.81
N MET A 400 19.84 15.51 -10.32
CA MET A 400 21.08 16.29 -10.33
C MET A 400 21.62 16.50 -11.74
N PHE A 401 21.59 15.48 -12.60
CA PHE A 401 21.96 15.63 -14.02
C PHE A 401 21.01 16.61 -14.74
N GLU A 402 19.69 16.43 -14.58
CA GLU A 402 18.68 17.34 -15.16
C GLU A 402 18.84 18.78 -14.68
N ALA A 403 19.27 19.00 -13.43
CA ALA A 403 19.55 20.32 -12.89
C ALA A 403 20.86 20.90 -13.42
N ALA A 404 21.91 20.07 -13.50
CA ALA A 404 23.22 20.48 -14.00
C ALA A 404 23.16 20.93 -15.46
N GLU A 405 22.37 20.25 -16.30
CA GLU A 405 22.15 20.63 -17.70
C GLU A 405 21.48 22.01 -17.87
N LYS A 406 20.79 22.50 -16.84
CA LYS A 406 20.09 23.79 -16.85
C LYS A 406 20.89 24.93 -16.23
N ILE A 407 22.10 24.68 -15.75
CA ILE A 407 22.97 25.72 -15.19
C ILE A 407 23.43 26.64 -16.32
N GLU A 408 23.11 27.92 -16.21
CA GLU A 408 23.57 28.94 -17.16
C GLU A 408 25.07 29.21 -17.01
N GLY A 409 25.74 29.56 -18.10
CA GLY A 409 27.16 29.92 -18.10
C GLY A 409 28.14 28.74 -18.11
N LEU A 410 27.66 27.50 -18.29
CA LEU A 410 28.52 26.35 -18.55
C LEU A 410 29.18 26.44 -19.92
N SER A 411 30.42 25.96 -20.03
CA SER A 411 31.08 25.81 -21.32
C SER A 411 30.40 24.71 -22.15
N ALA A 412 30.45 24.81 -23.48
CA ALA A 412 29.89 23.80 -24.37
C ALA A 412 30.51 22.40 -24.14
N GLU A 413 31.81 22.36 -23.79
CA GLU A 413 32.52 21.12 -23.45
C GLU A 413 32.00 20.52 -22.14
N THR A 414 31.76 21.35 -21.12
CA THR A 414 31.19 20.90 -19.84
C THR A 414 29.77 20.36 -20.02
N ILE A 415 28.93 21.03 -20.83
CA ILE A 415 27.57 20.56 -21.13
C ILE A 415 27.62 19.19 -21.82
N ALA A 416 28.47 19.03 -22.84
CA ALA A 416 28.65 17.75 -23.52
C ALA A 416 29.09 16.65 -22.54
N ALA A 417 30.06 16.94 -21.66
CA ALA A 417 30.52 16.00 -20.65
C ALA A 417 29.42 15.60 -19.64
N ILE A 418 28.55 16.53 -19.24
CA ILE A 418 27.41 16.27 -18.36
C ILE A 418 26.40 15.35 -19.04
N VAL A 419 26.04 15.64 -20.30
CA VAL A 419 25.07 14.83 -21.08
C VAL A 419 25.60 13.41 -21.31
N ASP A 420 26.88 13.27 -21.68
CA ASP A 420 27.51 11.96 -21.87
C ASP A 420 27.57 11.17 -20.55
N LEU A 421 27.93 11.83 -19.44
CA LEU A 421 27.98 11.22 -18.12
C LEU A 421 26.58 10.80 -17.63
N GLY A 422 25.55 11.63 -17.87
CA GLY A 422 24.16 11.32 -17.57
C GLY A 422 23.67 10.12 -18.37
N SER A 423 23.94 10.08 -19.68
CA SER A 423 23.58 8.96 -20.55
C SER A 423 24.26 7.64 -20.13
N ASN A 424 25.50 7.71 -19.65
CA ASN A 424 26.21 6.55 -19.08
C ASN A 424 25.55 6.07 -17.78
N TYR A 425 25.21 7.02 -16.89
CA TYR A 425 24.52 6.72 -15.64
C TYR A 425 23.19 6.01 -15.89
N GLU A 426 22.37 6.50 -16.82
CA GLU A 426 21.07 5.91 -17.13
C GLU A 426 21.20 4.47 -17.65
N ARG A 427 22.17 4.20 -18.53
CA ARG A 427 22.42 2.84 -19.03
C ARG A 427 22.82 1.88 -17.91
N GLU A 428 23.73 2.30 -17.02
CA GLU A 428 24.15 1.47 -15.89
C GLU A 428 23.02 1.32 -14.85
N LEU A 429 22.25 2.38 -14.61
CA LEU A 429 21.10 2.38 -13.70
C LEU A 429 20.03 1.40 -14.17
N MET A 430 19.71 1.37 -15.48
CA MET A 430 18.79 0.39 -16.06
C MET A 430 19.25 -1.05 -15.78
N ALA A 431 20.53 -1.34 -16.03
CA ALA A 431 21.08 -2.68 -15.80
C ALA A 431 21.03 -3.09 -14.32
N VAL A 432 21.24 -2.17 -13.38
CA VAL A 432 21.11 -2.44 -11.94
C VAL A 432 19.64 -2.61 -11.54
N ASN A 433 18.75 -1.76 -12.06
CA ASN A 433 17.31 -1.87 -11.82
C ASN A 433 16.75 -3.22 -12.27
N ASP A 434 17.17 -3.72 -13.42
CA ASP A 434 16.76 -5.04 -13.92
C ASP A 434 17.22 -6.18 -12.99
N ARG A 435 18.41 -6.06 -12.40
CA ARG A 435 18.90 -7.01 -11.37
C ARG A 435 18.03 -6.94 -10.10
N ILE A 436 17.68 -5.74 -9.65
CA ILE A 436 16.79 -5.54 -8.49
C ILE A 436 15.43 -6.20 -8.74
N VAL A 437 14.82 -5.97 -9.90
CA VAL A 437 13.54 -6.60 -10.27
C VAL A 437 13.66 -8.11 -10.30
N THR A 438 14.72 -8.64 -10.90
CA THR A 438 14.95 -10.09 -11.00
C THR A 438 15.10 -10.72 -9.62
N ALA A 439 15.90 -10.10 -8.74
CA ALA A 439 16.06 -10.55 -7.36
C ALA A 439 14.75 -10.46 -6.58
N THR A 440 13.98 -9.38 -6.76
CA THR A 440 12.68 -9.16 -6.11
C THR A 440 11.71 -10.26 -6.51
N LYS A 441 11.51 -10.50 -7.82
CA LYS A 441 10.60 -11.53 -8.33
C LYS A 441 10.94 -12.94 -7.81
N LYS A 442 12.23 -13.23 -7.64
CA LYS A 442 12.73 -14.52 -7.15
C LYS A 442 12.40 -14.75 -5.68
N GLN A 443 12.46 -13.71 -4.84
CA GLN A 443 12.37 -13.86 -3.38
C GLN A 443 11.03 -13.40 -2.78
N GLU A 444 10.31 -12.53 -3.47
CA GLU A 444 9.13 -11.87 -2.92
C GLU A 444 8.02 -12.86 -2.55
N VAL A 445 7.83 -13.91 -3.34
CA VAL A 445 6.83 -14.95 -3.04
C VAL A 445 7.17 -15.66 -1.73
N ASP A 446 8.41 -16.09 -1.57
CA ASP A 446 8.88 -16.80 -0.37
C ASP A 446 8.84 -15.87 0.86
N ARG A 447 9.26 -14.62 0.72
CA ARG A 447 9.16 -13.62 1.81
C ARG A 447 7.71 -13.36 2.21
N THR A 448 6.82 -13.23 1.23
CA THR A 448 5.40 -13.00 1.51
C THR A 448 4.81 -14.22 2.21
N LYS A 449 5.20 -15.43 1.81
CA LYS A 449 4.83 -16.68 2.50
C LYS A 449 5.30 -16.66 3.95
N GLU A 450 6.59 -16.40 4.19
CA GLU A 450 7.16 -16.32 5.54
C GLU A 450 6.44 -15.27 6.40
N ASP A 451 6.10 -14.11 5.84
CA ASP A 451 5.36 -13.05 6.53
C ASP A 451 3.91 -13.47 6.85
N MET A 452 3.25 -14.20 5.96
CA MET A 452 1.91 -14.75 6.18
C MET A 452 1.94 -15.86 7.24
N GLU A 453 2.89 -16.79 7.16
CA GLU A 453 3.08 -17.86 8.15
C GLU A 453 3.41 -17.31 9.54
N ARG A 454 4.23 -16.26 9.60
CA ARG A 454 4.48 -15.52 10.84
C ARG A 454 3.19 -14.88 11.39
N GLY A 455 2.37 -14.29 10.52
CA GLY A 455 1.06 -13.74 10.90
C GLY A 455 0.13 -14.82 11.47
N ILE A 456 0.03 -15.97 10.80
CA ILE A 456 -0.73 -17.15 11.26
C ILE A 456 -0.24 -17.59 12.63
N SER A 457 1.08 -17.74 12.79
CA SER A 457 1.70 -18.16 14.05
C SER A 457 1.49 -17.13 15.18
N MET A 458 1.34 -15.85 14.86
CA MET A 458 1.01 -14.85 15.87
C MET A 458 -0.44 -15.01 16.34
N MET A 459 -1.38 -15.21 15.42
CA MET A 459 -2.81 -15.29 15.72
C MET A 459 -3.21 -16.56 16.49
N ASN A 460 -2.54 -17.69 16.25
CA ASN A 460 -2.79 -18.93 16.98
C ASN A 460 -2.00 -19.02 18.32
N GLY A 461 -1.22 -17.99 18.66
CA GLY A 461 -0.41 -17.95 19.89
C GLY A 461 0.86 -18.81 19.87
N THR A 462 1.21 -19.46 18.75
CA THR A 462 2.40 -20.33 18.66
C THR A 462 3.68 -19.58 18.25
N GLY A 463 3.58 -18.31 17.85
CA GLY A 463 4.67 -17.51 17.30
C GLY A 463 5.45 -16.79 18.38
N SER A 464 6.79 -16.84 18.32
CA SER A 464 7.63 -16.20 19.32
C SER A 464 7.43 -14.67 19.35
N TRP A 465 7.39 -14.03 20.53
CA TRP A 465 7.42 -12.56 20.65
C TRP A 465 8.69 -11.95 20.02
N SER A 466 9.78 -12.72 19.94
CA SER A 466 10.97 -12.36 19.18
C SER A 466 10.66 -12.20 17.68
N SER A 467 9.81 -13.06 17.12
CA SER A 467 9.37 -12.98 15.72
C SER A 467 8.43 -11.78 15.44
N MET A 468 7.71 -11.31 16.47
CA MET A 468 6.75 -10.19 16.44
C MET A 468 7.42 -8.80 16.40
N MET A 469 8.62 -8.66 16.98
CA MET A 469 9.40 -7.40 16.98
C MET A 469 10.09 -7.09 15.64
N GLY A 470 9.86 -7.93 14.63
CA GLY A 470 10.31 -7.76 13.24
C GLY A 470 11.80 -7.98 13.04
N ARG A 471 12.19 -8.27 11.79
CA ARG A 471 13.58 -8.41 11.30
C ARG A 471 14.41 -7.12 11.37
N GLY A 472 14.28 -6.27 12.39
CA GLY A 472 15.12 -5.07 12.45
C GLY A 472 14.79 -3.97 13.44
N ARG A 473 13.83 -4.11 14.36
CA ARG A 473 13.57 -3.05 15.36
C ARG A 473 14.44 -3.15 16.61
N PHE A 474 14.96 -4.33 16.92
CA PHE A 474 15.90 -4.60 18.02
C PHE A 474 17.17 -5.30 17.52
N GLY A 475 17.74 -4.82 16.40
CA GLY A 475 19.04 -5.29 15.90
C GLY A 475 19.10 -6.76 15.47
N GLY A 476 17.96 -7.43 15.27
CA GLY A 476 17.87 -8.86 14.94
C GLY A 476 17.19 -9.10 13.59
N GLY A 477 17.88 -8.81 12.50
CA GLY A 477 17.41 -9.22 11.17
C GLY A 477 18.49 -9.20 10.11
N ASP A 478 19.73 -9.40 10.55
CA ASP A 478 20.78 -9.86 9.66
C ASP A 478 21.24 -11.18 10.27
N ASP A 479 20.59 -12.27 9.88
CA ASP A 479 21.02 -13.63 10.22
C ASP A 479 22.30 -13.99 9.40
N GLY A 480 23.02 -12.99 8.89
CA GLY A 480 24.11 -13.13 7.91
C GLY A 480 23.65 -13.72 6.58
N GLN A 481 22.33 -13.91 6.38
CA GLN A 481 21.80 -14.41 5.12
C GLN A 481 21.80 -13.28 4.10
N PRO A 482 22.52 -13.44 2.97
CA PRO A 482 22.56 -12.42 1.94
C PRO A 482 21.15 -12.15 1.42
N ASP A 483 20.73 -10.89 1.50
CA ASP A 483 19.51 -10.38 0.88
C ASP A 483 19.91 -9.80 -0.49
N PRO A 484 19.81 -10.56 -1.59
CA PRO A 484 20.23 -10.09 -2.91
C PRO A 484 19.41 -8.90 -3.42
N VAL A 485 18.21 -8.67 -2.88
CA VAL A 485 17.44 -7.45 -3.19
C VAL A 485 18.09 -6.25 -2.53
N ARG A 486 18.43 -6.36 -1.24
CA ARG A 486 19.15 -5.33 -0.49
C ARG A 486 20.52 -5.07 -1.09
N ASP A 487 21.30 -6.11 -1.38
CA ASP A 487 22.62 -5.99 -1.99
C ASP A 487 22.55 -5.25 -3.33
N ALA A 488 21.55 -5.57 -4.17
CA ALA A 488 21.34 -4.87 -5.43
C ALA A 488 20.93 -3.39 -5.26
N PHE A 489 20.17 -3.05 -4.20
CA PHE A 489 19.89 -1.65 -3.85
C PHE A 489 21.13 -0.92 -3.31
N ASP A 490 21.97 -1.59 -2.54
CA ASP A 490 23.23 -1.02 -2.05
C ASP A 490 24.19 -0.76 -3.22
N ASP A 491 24.24 -1.64 -4.22
CA ASP A 491 24.99 -1.42 -5.45
C ASP A 491 24.43 -0.27 -6.29
N ARG A 492 23.10 -0.12 -6.36
CA ARG A 492 22.46 1.06 -6.98
C ARG A 492 22.85 2.37 -6.28
N ALA A 493 22.95 2.34 -4.95
CA ALA A 493 23.37 3.51 -4.16
C ALA A 493 24.85 3.87 -4.42
N LYS A 494 25.76 2.87 -4.43
CA LYS A 494 27.17 3.09 -4.77
C LYS A 494 27.36 3.63 -6.18
N LEU A 495 26.59 3.11 -7.14
CA LEU A 495 26.56 3.62 -8.52
C LEU A 495 26.17 5.11 -8.52
N ALA A 496 25.07 5.45 -7.84
CA ALA A 496 24.61 6.83 -7.72
C ALA A 496 25.66 7.75 -7.11
N GLU A 497 26.30 7.36 -6.00
CA GLU A 497 27.36 8.13 -5.33
C GLU A 497 28.58 8.37 -6.24
N SER A 498 28.99 7.35 -7.01
CA SER A 498 30.10 7.47 -7.95
C SER A 498 29.82 8.50 -9.03
N TYR A 499 28.62 8.46 -9.63
CA TYR A 499 28.21 9.39 -10.68
C TYR A 499 27.96 10.81 -10.16
N GLN A 500 27.38 10.96 -8.96
CA GLN A 500 27.27 12.27 -8.31
C GLN A 500 28.64 12.91 -8.07
N SER A 501 29.63 12.12 -7.65
CA SER A 501 30.99 12.62 -7.41
C SER A 501 31.66 13.08 -8.71
N ARG A 502 31.49 12.33 -9.80
CA ARG A 502 31.99 12.71 -11.13
C ARG A 502 31.30 13.96 -11.67
N LEU A 503 29.98 14.08 -11.50
CA LEU A 503 29.23 15.27 -11.89
C LEU A 503 29.72 16.52 -11.13
N LYS A 504 29.88 16.43 -9.81
CA LYS A 504 30.38 17.54 -8.99
C LYS A 504 31.79 17.99 -9.39
N ALA A 505 32.63 17.07 -9.88
CA ALA A 505 33.98 17.40 -10.35
C ALA A 505 33.99 18.20 -11.67
N LEU A 506 32.90 18.18 -12.44
CA LEU A 506 32.75 18.96 -13.69
C LEU A 506 32.24 20.40 -13.44
N LEU A 507 31.84 20.71 -12.21
CA LEU A 507 31.15 21.95 -11.85
C LEU A 507 31.98 22.77 -10.85
N THR A 508 31.77 24.09 -10.81
CA THR A 508 32.36 24.92 -9.76
C THR A 508 31.64 24.69 -8.41
N PRO A 509 32.24 25.06 -7.26
CA PRO A 509 31.59 24.93 -5.96
C PRO A 509 30.22 25.62 -5.88
N GLU A 510 30.08 26.80 -6.47
CA GLU A 510 28.82 27.57 -6.52
C GLU A 510 27.76 26.85 -7.38
N GLN A 511 28.18 26.25 -8.49
CA GLN A 511 27.31 25.45 -9.35
C GLN A 511 26.88 24.15 -8.65
N VAL A 512 27.77 23.51 -7.88
CA VAL A 512 27.44 22.34 -7.05
C VAL A 512 26.41 22.68 -5.98
N GLU A 513 26.48 23.86 -5.38
CA GLU A 513 25.51 24.31 -4.38
C GLU A 513 24.11 24.52 -4.98
N SER A 514 24.02 24.86 -6.27
CA SER A 514 22.76 25.01 -7.00
C SER A 514 22.06 23.68 -7.33
N LEU A 515 22.79 22.55 -7.21
CA LEU A 515 22.22 21.23 -7.46
C LEU A 515 21.22 20.82 -6.36
N PRO A 516 20.18 20.04 -6.70
CA PRO A 516 19.25 19.52 -5.73
C PRO A 516 20.00 18.67 -4.69
N LYS A 517 19.99 19.12 -3.42
CA LYS A 517 20.50 18.35 -2.30
C LYS A 517 19.55 17.17 -2.03
N GLY A 518 20.12 15.99 -1.86
CA GLY A 518 19.33 14.78 -1.62
C GLY A 518 18.61 14.83 -0.28
N ASN A 519 17.28 15.00 -0.30
CA ASN A 519 16.44 14.41 0.73
C ASN A 519 16.26 12.93 0.36
N ASP A 520 17.31 12.12 0.60
CA ASP A 520 17.26 10.67 0.36
C ASP A 520 16.42 9.96 1.43
N ARG A 521 15.10 10.22 1.42
CA ARG A 521 14.09 9.35 2.02
C ARG A 521 13.81 8.10 1.16
N GLY A 522 14.50 7.93 0.03
CA GLY A 522 14.25 6.86 -0.94
C GLY A 522 15.05 5.57 -0.75
N GLY A 523 16.02 5.51 0.17
CA GLY A 523 16.88 4.32 0.27
C GLY A 523 17.67 4.12 1.56
N ARG A 524 17.82 5.13 2.42
CA ARG A 524 18.63 5.01 3.64
C ARG A 524 17.73 5.05 4.88
N GLY A 525 17.54 3.89 5.50
CA GLY A 525 16.99 3.75 6.84
C GLY A 525 15.47 3.75 6.92
N GLY A 526 14.88 2.58 7.15
CA GLY A 526 13.59 2.54 7.82
C GLY A 526 13.67 3.30 9.16
N PRO A 527 12.55 3.77 9.75
CA PRO A 527 12.52 4.61 10.97
C PRO A 527 12.98 3.92 12.27
N GLY A 528 13.87 2.93 12.21
CA GLY A 528 14.31 2.12 13.34
C GLY A 528 15.82 2.02 13.52
N GLY A 529 16.63 2.73 12.72
CA GLY A 529 18.05 2.87 13.05
C GLY A 529 18.21 3.70 14.33
N PRO A 530 19.19 3.43 15.21
CA PRO A 530 19.44 4.22 16.43
C PRO A 530 19.76 5.71 16.22
N GLY A 531 19.70 6.21 14.98
CA GLY A 531 19.75 7.64 14.60
C GLY A 531 18.39 8.25 14.21
N GLY A 532 17.27 7.54 14.39
CA GLY A 532 15.93 7.98 13.97
C GLY A 532 15.33 9.18 14.71
N MET A 533 16.03 9.77 15.67
CA MET A 533 15.69 11.06 16.28
C MET A 533 16.44 12.27 15.68
N GLY A 534 17.33 12.04 14.70
CA GLY A 534 18.03 13.14 14.00
C GLY A 534 17.20 13.81 12.89
N GLY A 535 16.03 13.28 12.55
CA GLY A 535 15.24 13.71 11.39
C GLY A 535 14.30 14.90 11.61
N ASN A 536 14.30 15.51 12.80
CA ASN A 536 13.42 16.65 13.12
C ASN A 536 14.17 17.98 13.33
N PHE A 537 15.47 18.02 13.04
CA PHE A 537 16.27 19.25 13.02
C PHE A 537 16.63 19.56 11.58
N GLY A 538 15.84 20.45 10.95
CA GLY A 538 16.07 20.92 9.59
C GLY A 538 17.40 21.67 9.44
N SER A 539 17.87 21.72 8.19
CA SER A 539 18.98 22.51 7.61
C SER A 539 20.35 22.59 8.31
N GLY A 540 20.51 22.11 9.54
CA GLY A 540 21.69 22.33 10.37
C GLY A 540 21.74 23.73 11.00
N LYS A 541 20.84 24.66 10.67
CA LYS A 541 20.85 26.02 11.23
C LYS A 541 20.48 26.03 12.71
N ILE A 542 21.35 26.65 13.51
CA ILE A 542 21.16 26.78 14.96
C ILE A 542 19.88 27.54 15.29
N SER A 543 19.51 28.53 14.47
CA SER A 543 18.29 29.34 14.64
C SER A 543 16.99 28.59 14.42
N GLU A 544 17.02 27.42 13.78
CA GLU A 544 15.84 26.57 13.52
C GLU A 544 15.61 25.53 14.64
N LEU A 545 16.55 25.43 15.59
CA LEU A 545 16.39 24.60 16.79
C LEU A 545 15.44 25.28 17.78
N PRO A 546 14.67 24.53 18.59
CA PRO A 546 13.91 25.10 19.70
C PRO A 546 14.84 25.91 20.63
N GLU A 547 14.39 27.03 21.19
CA GLU A 547 15.21 27.98 21.95
C GLU A 547 16.08 27.30 23.03
N GLN A 548 15.53 26.31 23.72
CA GLN A 548 16.23 25.50 24.73
C GLN A 548 17.47 24.73 24.22
N PHE A 549 17.63 24.58 22.91
CA PHE A 549 18.74 23.88 22.24
C PHE A 549 19.67 24.82 21.48
N GLN A 550 19.25 26.07 21.21
CA GLN A 550 20.05 27.01 20.40
C GLN A 550 21.35 27.40 21.09
N GLU A 551 21.30 27.72 22.40
CA GLU A 551 22.49 28.13 23.14
C GLU A 551 23.53 27.00 23.23
N ARG A 552 23.08 25.75 23.40
CA ARG A 552 23.99 24.60 23.37
C ARG A 552 24.53 24.30 21.99
N ALA A 553 23.72 24.40 20.95
CA ALA A 553 24.20 24.18 19.59
C ALA A 553 25.31 25.16 19.22
N LYS A 554 25.30 26.40 19.72
CA LYS A 554 26.42 27.36 19.58
C LYS A 554 27.72 26.89 20.23
N GLU A 555 27.68 25.98 21.21
CA GLU A 555 28.89 25.40 21.82
C GLU A 555 29.56 24.38 20.89
N PHE A 556 28.81 23.79 19.95
CA PHE A 556 29.30 22.79 19.00
C PHE A 556 29.61 23.36 17.62
N ASP A 557 29.15 24.58 17.32
CA ASP A 557 29.47 25.36 16.12
C ASP A 557 30.89 25.93 16.23
N ALA A 558 31.88 25.08 15.94
CA ALA A 558 33.30 25.39 16.06
C ALA A 558 33.75 26.38 14.99
N ASN A 559 33.12 26.35 13.82
CA ASN A 559 33.42 27.25 12.72
C ASN A 559 32.66 28.60 12.79
N LYS A 560 31.67 28.72 13.68
CA LYS A 560 30.83 29.90 13.95
C LYS A 560 30.03 30.39 12.74
N ASP A 561 29.68 29.48 11.84
CA ASP A 561 28.91 29.82 10.63
C ASP A 561 27.39 29.83 10.88
N GLY A 562 26.95 29.52 12.10
CA GLY A 562 25.55 29.49 12.49
C GLY A 562 24.82 28.22 12.04
N THR A 563 25.55 27.26 11.49
CA THR A 563 25.09 25.93 11.13
C THR A 563 25.98 24.87 11.76
N LEU A 564 25.41 23.72 12.09
CA LEU A 564 26.20 22.58 12.56
C LEU A 564 26.51 21.67 11.37
N ASP A 565 27.79 21.50 11.09
CA ASP A 565 28.23 20.49 10.14
C ASP A 565 28.01 19.06 10.68
N ASP A 566 28.34 18.05 9.89
CA ASP A 566 28.08 16.65 10.27
C ASP A 566 29.00 16.18 11.41
N ALA A 567 30.21 16.72 11.53
CA ALA A 567 31.13 16.39 12.62
C ALA A 567 30.71 17.08 13.93
N GLU A 568 30.26 18.33 13.86
CA GLU A 568 29.74 19.12 14.97
C GLU A 568 28.42 18.55 15.49
N ARG A 569 27.51 18.14 14.60
CA ARG A 569 26.29 17.40 14.98
C ARG A 569 26.63 16.09 15.68
N THR A 570 27.61 15.35 15.18
CA THR A 570 28.02 14.08 15.79
C THR A 570 28.52 14.30 17.22
N LYS A 571 29.36 15.32 17.45
CA LYS A 571 29.82 15.70 18.81
C LYS A 571 28.69 16.16 19.73
N MET A 572 27.75 16.96 19.20
CA MET A 572 26.58 17.39 19.95
C MET A 572 25.74 16.19 20.40
N PHE A 573 25.49 15.23 19.50
CA PHE A 573 24.75 14.01 19.82
C PHE A 573 25.51 13.10 20.81
N GLU A 574 26.84 13.03 20.73
CA GLU A 574 27.67 12.29 21.69
C GLU A 574 27.64 12.91 23.09
N ASP A 575 27.71 14.23 23.24
CA ASP A 575 27.58 14.92 24.54
C ASP A 575 26.17 14.72 25.14
N PHE A 576 25.12 14.85 24.30
CA PHE A 576 23.75 14.56 24.72
C PHE A 576 23.60 13.11 25.20
N ARG A 577 24.19 12.15 24.47
CA ARG A 577 24.14 10.73 24.83
C ARG A 577 24.96 10.41 26.08
N GLY A 578 26.08 11.09 26.28
CA GLY A 578 26.94 10.95 27.45
C GLY A 578 26.26 11.42 28.74
N ARG A 579 25.52 12.54 28.68
CA ARG A 579 24.81 13.08 29.86
C ARG A 579 23.56 12.29 30.26
N PHE A 580 22.83 11.71 29.29
CA PHE A 580 21.72 10.82 29.60
C PHE A 580 22.17 9.45 30.17
N ARG A 581 23.46 9.10 30.04
CA ARG A 581 24.04 7.86 30.61
C ARG A 581 24.62 8.04 32.03
N GLY A 582 24.70 9.29 32.54
CA GLY A 582 25.40 9.61 33.80
C GLY A 582 24.58 10.31 34.89
N GLY A 583 23.26 10.39 34.77
CA GLY A 583 22.41 11.24 35.62
C GLY A 583 21.44 10.48 36.54
N GLN A 584 21.94 9.64 37.46
CA GLN A 584 21.19 9.22 38.64
C GLN A 584 22.06 9.38 39.88
N GLY A 585 21.79 10.43 40.68
CA GLY A 585 22.39 10.59 42.01
C GLY A 585 22.34 12.01 42.59
N GLY A 586 21.41 12.24 43.54
CA GLY A 586 21.59 13.10 44.72
C GLY A 586 21.33 14.62 44.61
N GLY A 587 20.33 15.12 45.35
CA GLY A 587 19.96 16.55 45.51
C GLY A 587 20.95 17.40 46.36
N PRO A 588 20.60 18.63 46.82
CA PRO A 588 19.56 18.84 47.83
C PRO A 588 18.79 20.19 47.81
N GLY A 589 17.63 20.23 48.49
CA GLY A 589 17.15 21.34 49.35
C GLY A 589 17.02 22.77 48.81
N GLY A 590 15.79 23.30 48.82
CA GLY A 590 15.50 24.72 48.61
C GLY A 590 14.12 25.14 49.11
N GLN A 591 14.03 25.34 50.42
CA GLN A 591 12.92 25.93 51.18
C GLN A 591 12.51 27.31 50.63
N GLY A 592 11.21 27.60 50.55
CA GLY A 592 10.70 28.96 50.34
C GLY A 592 9.19 28.98 50.20
N GLY A 593 8.49 29.34 51.27
CA GLY A 593 7.05 29.21 51.36
C GLY A 593 6.22 30.46 51.04
N ARG A 594 4.91 30.22 51.20
CA ARG A 594 3.87 31.09 51.79
C ARG A 594 2.99 31.92 50.84
N ALA A 595 1.70 31.80 51.18
CA ALA A 595 0.52 32.62 50.87
C ALA A 595 -0.08 32.44 49.46
N GLY A 596 -1.37 32.22 49.28
CA GLY A 596 -2.49 32.16 50.22
C GLY A 596 -3.81 32.31 49.46
N ASP A 597 -4.87 31.90 50.15
CA ASP A 597 -6.25 32.40 50.04
C ASP A 597 -7.27 31.72 49.09
N ASN A 598 -8.14 30.97 49.78
CA ASN A 598 -9.60 31.07 49.84
C ASN A 598 -10.50 30.67 48.67
N GLY A 599 -11.51 29.85 49.04
CA GLY A 599 -12.88 30.16 48.66
C GLY A 599 -13.88 29.01 48.70
N ALA A 600 -14.33 28.66 49.92
CA ALA A 600 -15.61 28.06 50.32
C ALA A 600 -16.09 26.74 49.69
#